data_AF-A0A432QM13-F1
#
_entry.id   AF-A0A432QM13-F1
#
_cell.length_a   1.000
_cell.length_b   1.000
_cell.length_c   1.000
_cell.angle_alpha   90.00
_cell.angle_beta   90.00
_cell.angle_gamma   90.00
#
_symmetry.space_group_name_H-M   'P 1'
#
loop_
_entity.id
_entity.type
_entity.pdbx_description
1 polymer ?
#
loop_
_entity_poly.entity_id
_entity_poly.type
_entity_poly.pdbx_seq_one_letter_code
_entity_poly.pdbx_strand_id
1 'polypeptide(L)' 'NMRPQPEEYAVIRKVNANIEEVEDERAEELDLGKNECAATAYAKAQAKQ' A
#
# COMPACT_ATOMS: atom_id res chain seq x y z
N ASN A 1 4.02 26.61 5.24
CA ASN A 1 2.96 26.54 4.22
C ASN A 1 2.67 25.07 3.93
N MET A 2 1.74 24.43 4.67
CA MET A 2 1.31 23.07 4.35
C MET A 2 0.13 23.17 3.38
N ARG A 3 0.28 22.63 2.17
CA ARG A 3 -0.87 22.47 1.27
C ARG A 3 -1.76 21.35 1.81
N PRO A 4 -3.08 21.42 1.66
CA PRO A 4 -3.95 20.29 1.99
C PRO A 4 -3.50 19.07 1.18
N GLN A 5 -3.43 17.92 1.84
CA GLN A 5 -3.20 16.66 1.12
C GLN A 5 -4.45 16.29 0.33
N PRO A 6 -4.29 15.69 -0.86
CA PRO A 6 -5.40 15.07 -1.58
C PRO A 6 -6.11 14.01 -0.73
N GLU A 7 -7.40 13.80 -0.94
CA GLU A 7 -8.21 12.86 -0.14
C GLU A 7 -7.75 11.41 -0.34
N GLU A 8 -7.23 11.09 -1.51
CA GLU A 8 -6.71 9.77 -1.89
C GLU A 8 -5.57 9.30 -0.97
N TYR A 9 -4.81 10.24 -0.40
CA TYR A 9 -3.75 9.91 0.56
C TYR A 9 -4.29 9.28 1.85
N ALA A 10 -5.52 9.62 2.25
CA ALA A 10 -6.15 8.97 3.40
C ALA A 10 -6.44 7.49 3.12
N VAL A 11 -6.88 7.19 1.90
CA VAL A 11 -7.15 5.81 1.45
C VAL A 11 -5.85 5.03 1.36
N ILE A 12 -4.83 5.58 0.69
CA ILE A 12 -3.51 4.95 0.54
C ILE A 12 -2.90 4.59 1.91
N ARG A 13 -3.03 5.48 2.91
CA ARG A 13 -2.53 5.22 4.27
C ARG A 13 -3.22 4.03 4.94
N LYS A 14 -4.53 3.86 4.77
CA LYS A 14 -5.28 2.75 5.35
C LYS A 14 -4.94 1.43 4.66
N VAL A 15 -4.83 1.45 3.33
CA VAL A 15 -4.45 0.25 2.57
C VAL A 15 -3.01 -0.19 2.92
N ASN A 16 -2.07 0.75 2.99
CA ASN A 16 -0.69 0.46 3.42
C ASN A 16 -0.58 -0.02 4.87
N ALA A 17 -1.56 0.29 5.71
CA ALA A 17 -1.66 -0.19 7.09
C ALA A 17 -2.44 -1.52 7.21
N ASN A 18 -2.84 -2.13 6.09
CA ASN A 18 -3.70 -3.33 6.03
C ASN A 18 -5.05 -3.16 6.76
N ILE A 19 -5.56 -1.92 6.85
CA ILE A 19 -6.86 -1.61 7.47
C ILE A 19 -8.00 -1.73 6.45
N GLU A 20 -7.71 -1.44 5.19
CA GLU A 20 -8.66 -1.42 4.09
C GLU A 20 -8.04 -2.15 2.90
N GLU A 21 -8.86 -2.85 2.12
CA GLU A 21 -8.46 -3.54 0.89
C GLU A 21 -9.30 -2.96 -0.25
N VAL A 22 -8.66 -2.75 -1.40
CA VAL A 22 -9.31 -2.16 -2.58
C VAL A 22 -9.13 -3.09 -3.76
N GLU A 23 -10.09 -3.07 -4.67
CA GLU A 23 -10.07 -3.82 -5.94
C GLU A 23 -8.83 -3.47 -6.78
N ASP A 24 -8.37 -4.40 -7.62
CA ASP A 24 -7.13 -4.26 -8.41
C ASP A 24 -7.09 -3.00 -9.29
N GLU A 25 -8.20 -2.67 -9.96
CA GLU A 25 -8.31 -1.47 -10.79
C GLU A 25 -8.09 -0.19 -9.96
N ARG A 26 -8.64 -0.16 -8.74
CA ARG A 26 -8.46 0.95 -7.80
C ARG A 26 -7.06 0.96 -7.19
N ALA A 27 -6.45 -0.21 -7.00
CA ALA A 27 -5.06 -0.31 -6.55
C ALA A 27 -4.12 0.30 -7.60
N GLU A 28 -4.35 0.04 -8.88
CA GLU A 28 -3.58 0.64 -9.98
C GLU A 28 -3.74 2.17 -10.04
N GLU A 29 -4.97 2.69 -9.92
CA GLU A 29 -5.25 4.13 -9.85
C GLU A 29 -4.54 4.83 -8.68
N LEU A 30 -4.55 4.18 -7.50
CA LEU A 30 -3.95 4.70 -6.28
C LEU A 30 -2.44 4.44 -6.18
N ASP A 31 -1.86 3.81 -7.21
CA ASP A 31 -0.46 3.40 -7.25
C ASP A 31 -0.04 2.48 -6.09
N LEU A 32 -0.97 1.64 -5.65
CA LEU A 32 -0.80 0.63 -4.61
C LEU A 32 -0.19 -0.64 -5.24
N GLY A 33 0.79 -1.25 -4.58
CA GLY A 33 1.39 -2.52 -5.05
C GLY A 33 2.76 -2.41 -5.73
N LYS A 34 3.37 -1.22 -5.86
CA LYS A 34 4.76 -1.06 -6.36
C LYS A 34 5.88 -1.56 -5.43
N ASN A 35 5.54 -2.39 -4.42
CA ASN A 35 6.49 -2.94 -3.46
C ASN A 35 6.70 -4.45 -3.66
N GLU A 36 6.93 -4.88 -4.90
CA GLU A 36 7.47 -6.21 -5.25
C GLU A 36 8.68 -6.59 -4.34
N CYS A 37 9.48 -5.59 -3.96
CA CYS A 37 10.62 -5.73 -3.05
C CYS A 37 10.22 -6.04 -1.59
N ALA A 38 9.10 -5.49 -1.08
CA ALA A 38 8.65 -5.74 0.29
C ALA A 38 7.92 -7.08 0.43
N ALA A 39 7.16 -7.50 -0.60
CA ALA A 39 6.50 -8.80 -0.62
C ALA A 39 7.51 -9.95 -0.64
N THR A 40 8.57 -9.85 -1.46
CA THR A 40 9.67 -10.83 -1.43
C THR A 40 10.46 -10.79 -0.13
N ALA A 41 10.68 -9.61 0.46
CA ALA A 41 11.35 -9.49 1.76
C ALA A 41 10.53 -10.13 2.90
N TYR A 42 9.22 -9.90 2.94
CA TYR A 42 8.30 -10.50 3.91
C TYR A 42 8.21 -12.02 3.74
N ALA A 43 8.03 -12.50 2.50
CA ALA A 43 8.03 -13.93 2.20
C ALA A 43 9.36 -14.61 2.61
N LYS A 44 10.51 -13.96 2.36
CA LYS A 44 11.83 -14.44 2.82
C LYS A 44 11.98 -14.42 4.34
N ALA A 45 11.37 -13.47 5.05
CA ALA A 45 11.40 -13.39 6.50
C ALA A 45 10.54 -14.49 7.15
N GLN A 46 9.36 -14.77 6.58
CA GLN A 46 8.46 -15.83 7.04
C GLN A 46 9.01 -17.23 6.76
N ALA A 47 9.70 -17.44 5.64
CA ALA A 47 10.34 -18.73 5.31
C ALA A 47 11.58 -19.06 6.17
N LYS A 48 12.02 -18.14 7.03
CA LYS A 48 13.16 -18.31 7.95
C LYS A 48 12.74 -18.52 9.42
N GLN A 49 11.45 -18.53 9.72
CA GLN A 49 10.89 -18.94 11.02
C GLN A 49 10.55 -20.43 11.00
#